data_AF-A0A0N4X165-F1
#
_entry.id   AF-A0A0N4X165-F1
#
_cell.length_a   1.000
_cell.length_b   1.000
_cell.length_c   1.000
_cell.angle_alpha   90.00
_cell.angle_beta   90.00
_cell.angle_gamma   90.00
#
_symmetry.space_group_name_H-M   'P 1'
#
loop_
_entity.id
_entity.type
_entity.pdbx_description
1 polymer ?
#
loop_
_entity_poly.entity_id
_entity_poly.type
_entity_poly.pdbx_seq_one_letter_code
_entity_poly.pdbx_strand_id
1 'polypeptide(L)'
;MPNGQPVLGCARPQCFRWAEGGNMECQSAFESDSCDSDNEWVGGIVPLLNVSAFPIALQCCTFEPLRLTSDRGVATVNPGQVVIGGEVLNNEAFDYISNVQKEFNSDGSVTYKVGLRRFYCPPKVDYTPEGEYNLLTVFFTTSK
;
A
#
# COMPACT_ATOMS: atom_id res chain seq x y z
N MET A 1 1.28 -5.85 24.08
CA MET A 1 -0.04 -5.32 23.65
C MET A 1 -1.12 -6.19 24.27
N PRO A 2 -2.08 -5.66 25.05
CA PRO A 2 -2.79 -6.52 26.01
C PRO A 2 -3.80 -7.53 25.43
N ASN A 3 -4.26 -7.39 24.18
CA ASN A 3 -5.36 -8.22 23.65
C ASN A 3 -5.12 -8.87 22.26
N GLY A 4 -3.87 -8.93 21.78
CA GLY A 4 -3.53 -9.63 20.52
C GLY A 4 -4.10 -9.02 19.23
N GLN A 5 -4.58 -7.77 19.29
CA GLN A 5 -5.21 -7.09 18.17
C GLN A 5 -4.16 -6.61 17.16
N PRO A 6 -4.29 -6.94 15.86
CA PRO A 6 -3.36 -6.48 14.85
C PRO A 6 -3.53 -4.98 14.63
N VAL A 7 -2.41 -4.28 14.49
CA VAL A 7 -2.38 -2.88 14.08
C VAL A 7 -1.82 -2.84 12.67
N LEU A 8 -2.59 -2.31 11.73
CA LEU A 8 -2.11 -2.08 10.38
C LEU A 8 -1.37 -0.74 10.34
N GLY A 9 -0.05 -0.78 10.14
CA GLY A 9 0.71 0.39 9.75
C GLY A 9 0.57 0.59 8.25
N CYS A 10 -0.37 1.43 7.81
CA CYS A 10 -0.55 1.69 6.38
C CYS A 10 0.57 2.61 5.88
N ALA A 11 1.48 2.07 5.08
CA ALA A 11 2.40 2.87 4.28
C ALA A 11 1.81 3.04 2.88
N ARG A 12 1.68 4.28 2.42
CA ARG A 12 1.31 4.58 1.03
C ARG A 12 2.60 4.70 0.21
N PRO A 13 2.80 3.90 -0.85
CA PRO A 13 4.02 3.98 -1.67
C PRO A 13 4.21 5.39 -2.23
N GLN A 14 5.45 5.87 -2.19
CA GLN A 14 5.80 7.15 -2.81
C GLN A 14 5.56 7.12 -4.33
N CYS A 15 5.69 5.94 -4.94
CA CYS A 15 5.58 5.78 -6.37
C CYS A 15 4.15 5.84 -6.94
N PHE A 16 3.12 5.68 -6.12
CA PHE A 16 1.73 5.88 -6.58
C PHE A 16 1.46 7.33 -7.00
N ARG A 17 2.27 8.31 -6.58
CA ARG A 17 2.06 9.72 -6.95
C ARG A 17 2.47 10.07 -8.38
N TRP A 18 3.33 9.26 -9.00
CA TRP A 18 3.90 9.58 -10.30
C TRP A 18 3.80 8.43 -11.30
N ALA A 19 3.36 7.24 -10.86
CA ALA A 19 2.89 6.20 -11.76
C ALA A 19 1.76 6.79 -12.64
N GLU A 20 2.04 6.91 -13.94
CA GLU A 20 1.07 7.41 -14.90
C GLU A 20 -0.14 6.47 -14.95
N GLY A 21 -1.36 7.00 -14.81
CA GLY A 21 -2.57 6.27 -15.19
C GLY A 21 -3.52 5.78 -14.09
N GLY A 22 -3.64 6.44 -12.93
CA GLY A 22 -4.73 6.09 -12.02
C GLY A 22 -5.11 7.15 -10.99
N ASN A 23 -6.40 7.47 -10.90
CA ASN A 23 -6.97 8.00 -9.67
C ASN A 23 -6.92 6.91 -8.61
N MET A 24 -6.59 7.28 -7.37
CA MET A 24 -6.73 6.39 -6.22
C MET A 24 -8.01 6.75 -5.47
N GLU A 25 -8.84 5.75 -5.19
CA GLU A 25 -10.09 5.93 -4.46
C GLU A 25 -10.15 4.92 -3.33
N CYS A 26 -10.57 5.37 -2.15
CA CYS A 26 -10.79 4.50 -1.01
C CYS A 26 -12.26 4.55 -0.62
N GLN A 27 -12.77 3.43 -0.13
CA GLN A 27 -14.08 3.40 0.50
C GLN A 27 -14.16 4.43 1.63
N SER A 28 -15.32 5.09 1.78
CA SER A 28 -15.51 6.12 2.80
C SER A 28 -15.61 5.57 4.22
N ALA A 29 -15.88 4.28 4.38
CA ALA A 29 -15.92 3.60 5.67
C ALA A 29 -15.33 2.18 5.57
N PHE A 30 -15.24 1.52 6.72
CA PHE A 30 -14.76 0.14 6.86
C PHE A 30 -15.96 -0.79 6.78
N GLU A 31 -16.23 -1.28 5.57
CA GLU A 31 -17.48 -2.01 5.27
C GLU A 31 -17.20 -3.34 4.56
N SER A 32 -15.96 -3.57 4.14
CA SER A 32 -15.59 -4.74 3.33
C SER A 32 -15.11 -5.89 4.21
N ASP A 33 -15.53 -7.10 3.90
CA ASP A 33 -15.00 -8.31 4.53
C ASP A 33 -13.67 -8.75 3.89
N SER A 34 -13.44 -8.37 2.62
CA SER A 34 -12.24 -8.70 1.82
C SER A 34 -11.97 -7.62 0.76
N CYS A 35 -10.70 -7.49 0.36
CA CYS A 35 -10.29 -6.70 -0.81
C CYS A 35 -9.77 -7.67 -1.89
N ASP A 36 -10.68 -8.24 -2.68
CA ASP A 36 -10.38 -9.34 -3.59
C ASP A 36 -10.08 -8.90 -5.03
N SER A 37 -10.34 -7.63 -5.37
CA SER A 37 -10.06 -7.15 -6.72
C SER A 37 -8.55 -7.07 -6.98
N ASP A 38 -8.14 -7.38 -8.20
CA ASP A 38 -6.73 -7.37 -8.62
C ASP A 38 -6.12 -5.96 -8.68
N ASN A 39 -6.96 -4.92 -8.61
CA ASN A 39 -6.59 -3.52 -8.52
C ASN A 39 -6.79 -2.90 -7.12
N GLU A 40 -7.01 -3.72 -6.08
CA GLU A 40 -7.27 -3.25 -4.72
C GLU A 40 -6.11 -3.49 -3.75
N TRP A 41 -6.09 -2.68 -2.68
CA TRP A 41 -5.28 -2.89 -1.49
C TRP A 41 -6.07 -2.61 -0.20
N VAL A 42 -5.58 -3.12 0.92
CA VAL A 42 -6.13 -2.84 2.25
C VAL A 42 -5.64 -1.48 2.76
N GLY A 43 -6.50 -0.47 2.67
CA GLY A 43 -6.24 0.89 3.16
C GLY A 43 -6.36 1.03 4.68
N GLY A 44 -7.06 0.11 5.34
CA GLY A 44 -7.23 0.11 6.78
C GLY A 44 -7.96 -1.15 7.29
N ILE A 45 -7.87 -1.39 8.60
CA ILE A 45 -8.64 -2.42 9.33
C ILE A 45 -9.33 -1.83 10.54
N VAL A 46 -10.53 -2.31 10.87
CA VAL A 46 -11.23 -2.00 12.12
C VAL A 46 -11.85 -3.26 12.73
N PRO A 47 -11.82 -3.43 14.06
CA PRO A 47 -12.63 -4.44 14.74
C PRO A 47 -14.12 -4.06 14.73
N LEU A 48 -15.01 -4.96 14.33
CA LEU A 48 -16.47 -4.73 14.33
C LEU A 48 -17.13 -4.92 15.73
N LEU A 49 -16.50 -4.44 16.81
CA LEU A 49 -16.81 -4.73 18.24
C LEU A 49 -16.27 -6.08 18.72
N ASN A 50 -15.95 -6.21 20.02
CA ASN A 50 -15.36 -7.38 20.70
C ASN A 50 -14.40 -8.24 19.84
N VAL A 51 -13.11 -7.93 19.95
CA VAL A 51 -11.97 -8.51 19.20
C VAL A 51 -11.95 -10.04 19.12
N SER A 52 -12.54 -10.73 20.10
CA SER A 52 -12.57 -12.20 20.20
C SER A 52 -13.71 -12.87 19.41
N ALA A 53 -14.78 -12.17 19.04
CA ALA A 53 -16.00 -12.81 18.52
C ALA A 53 -16.37 -12.42 17.09
N PHE A 54 -15.95 -11.24 16.61
CA PHE A 54 -16.42 -10.68 15.35
C PHE A 54 -15.34 -10.61 14.26
N PRO A 55 -15.73 -10.60 12.98
CA PRO A 55 -14.83 -10.37 11.86
C PRO A 55 -14.19 -8.97 11.92
N ILE A 56 -13.09 -8.80 11.21
CA ILE A 56 -12.51 -7.48 10.95
C ILE A 56 -13.22 -6.89 9.73
N ALA A 57 -13.47 -5.59 9.73
CA ALA A 57 -13.83 -4.88 8.51
C ALA A 57 -12.61 -4.19 7.93
N LEU A 58 -12.50 -4.26 6.61
CA LEU A 58 -11.46 -3.65 5.80
C LEU A 58 -11.99 -2.37 5.17
N GLN A 59 -11.10 -1.41 5.01
CA GLN A 59 -11.27 -0.32 4.06
C GLN A 59 -10.46 -0.68 2.82
N CYS A 60 -11.13 -0.96 1.69
CA CYS A 60 -10.46 -1.23 0.44
C CYS A 60 -10.22 0.06 -0.35
N CYS A 61 -9.05 0.14 -0.98
CA CYS A 61 -8.70 1.22 -1.89
C CYS A 61 -8.36 0.65 -3.26
N THR A 62 -8.77 1.32 -4.32
CA THR A 62 -8.55 0.94 -5.71
C THR A 62 -7.46 1.79 -6.35
N PHE A 63 -6.67 1.17 -7.21
CA PHE A 63 -5.71 1.83 -8.08
C PHE A 63 -5.38 0.94 -9.26
N GLU A 64 -5.80 1.38 -10.46
CA GLU A 64 -5.79 0.55 -11.67
C GLU A 64 -4.43 -0.09 -11.99
N PRO A 65 -3.27 0.58 -11.82
CA PRO A 65 -1.97 -0.04 -12.06
C PRO A 65 -1.65 -1.26 -11.19
N LEU A 66 -2.38 -1.50 -10.09
CA LEU A 66 -2.17 -2.68 -9.25
C LEU A 66 -2.44 -4.01 -9.96
N ARG A 67 -3.17 -4.02 -11.08
CA ARG A 67 -3.38 -5.24 -11.88
C ARG A 67 -2.09 -5.85 -12.41
N LEU A 68 -1.04 -5.04 -12.54
CA LEU A 68 0.26 -5.44 -13.07
C LEU A 68 1.22 -5.93 -11.97
N THR A 69 0.73 -6.11 -10.75
CA THR A 69 1.54 -6.50 -9.60
C THR A 69 1.87 -7.99 -9.58
N SER A 70 2.95 -8.33 -8.88
CA SER A 70 3.34 -9.72 -8.65
C SER A 70 2.94 -10.19 -7.26
N ASP A 71 2.55 -11.47 -7.13
CA ASP A 71 2.21 -12.06 -5.84
C ASP A 71 3.47 -12.32 -5.01
N ARG A 72 3.44 -11.93 -3.73
CA ARG A 72 4.50 -12.21 -2.75
C ARG A 72 4.14 -13.36 -1.82
N GLY A 73 2.90 -13.81 -1.84
CA GLY A 73 2.37 -14.89 -1.03
C GLY A 73 1.60 -14.40 0.20
N VAL A 74 1.22 -15.35 1.04
CA VAL A 74 0.41 -15.12 2.24
C VAL A 74 1.24 -15.36 3.49
N ALA A 75 1.33 -14.35 4.35
CA ALA A 75 1.93 -14.46 5.67
C ALA A 75 0.87 -14.87 6.70
N THR A 76 1.20 -15.85 7.55
CA THR A 76 0.36 -16.20 8.71
C THR A 76 0.90 -15.49 9.94
N VAL A 77 0.04 -14.69 10.60
CA VAL A 77 0.41 -13.81 11.70
C VAL A 77 -0.31 -14.26 12.96
N ASN A 78 0.48 -14.67 13.96
CA ASN A 78 -0.01 -15.03 15.28
C ASN A 78 -0.11 -13.78 16.18
N PRO A 79 -0.86 -13.84 17.29
CA PRO A 79 -0.94 -12.74 18.23
C PRO A 79 0.45 -12.28 18.71
N GLY A 80 0.71 -10.98 18.64
CA GLY A 80 2.00 -10.39 19.02
C GLY A 80 3.07 -10.41 17.92
N GLN A 81 2.80 -11.02 16.76
CA GLN A 81 3.66 -10.94 15.58
C GLN A 81 3.29 -9.73 14.72
N VAL A 82 4.22 -9.33 13.85
CA VAL A 82 4.06 -8.24 12.91
C VAL A 82 4.46 -8.71 11.52
N VAL A 83 3.71 -8.28 10.51
CA VAL A 83 4.10 -8.37 9.10
C VAL A 83 4.24 -6.95 8.58
N ILE A 84 5.35 -6.70 7.89
CA ILE A 84 5.74 -5.38 7.42
C ILE A 84 5.92 -5.48 5.91
N GLY A 85 5.08 -4.75 5.17
CA GLY A 85 5.34 -4.41 3.76
C GLY A 85 6.22 -3.17 3.66
N GLY A 86 6.27 -2.54 2.49
CA GLY A 86 6.99 -1.27 2.31
C GLY A 86 7.90 -1.26 1.09
N GLU A 87 8.78 -0.25 1.06
CA GLU A 87 9.72 -0.05 -0.04
C GLU A 87 10.76 -1.18 -0.09
N VAL A 88 11.00 -1.67 -1.31
CA VAL A 88 12.01 -2.66 -1.63
C VAL A 88 13.22 -1.93 -2.24
N LEU A 89 14.42 -2.51 -2.07
CA LEU A 89 15.73 -1.96 -2.46
C LEU A 89 15.70 -1.05 -3.71
N ASN A 90 16.41 0.09 -3.62
CA ASN A 90 16.50 1.15 -4.64
C ASN A 90 15.16 1.81 -5.06
N ASN A 91 14.11 1.66 -4.23
CA ASN A 91 12.77 2.21 -4.51
C ASN A 91 12.15 1.64 -5.80
N GLU A 92 12.63 0.48 -6.25
CA GLU A 92 12.18 -0.13 -7.50
C GLU A 92 10.89 -0.95 -7.32
N ALA A 93 10.46 -1.17 -6.07
CA ALA A 93 9.18 -1.80 -5.80
C ALA A 93 8.64 -1.46 -4.42
N PHE A 94 7.35 -1.73 -4.23
CA PHE A 94 6.66 -1.61 -2.95
C PHE A 94 5.81 -2.85 -2.68
N ASP A 95 6.00 -3.44 -1.50
CA ASP A 95 5.18 -4.56 -1.02
C ASP A 95 3.97 -4.00 -0.26
N TYR A 96 2.77 -4.21 -0.80
CA TYR A 96 1.50 -3.77 -0.19
C TYR A 96 0.70 -4.97 0.31
N ILE A 97 -0.24 -4.67 1.20
CA ILE A 97 -1.17 -5.66 1.75
C ILE A 97 -2.40 -5.70 0.87
N SER A 98 -2.56 -6.84 0.19
CA SER A 98 -3.66 -7.10 -0.75
C SER A 98 -4.94 -7.50 -0.04
N ASN A 99 -4.84 -8.31 1.01
CA ASN A 99 -6.00 -8.73 1.80
C ASN A 99 -5.58 -9.12 3.23
N VAL A 100 -6.51 -9.07 4.18
CA VAL A 100 -6.33 -9.55 5.55
C VAL A 100 -7.55 -10.37 5.96
N GLN A 101 -7.32 -11.63 6.33
CA GLN A 101 -8.37 -12.53 6.80
C GLN A 101 -8.08 -13.01 8.22
N LYS A 102 -9.08 -12.97 9.09
CA LYS A 102 -9.02 -13.51 10.44
C LYS A 102 -9.48 -14.97 10.43
N GLU A 103 -8.66 -15.87 10.98
CA GLU A 103 -8.96 -17.29 11.12
C GLU A 103 -9.08 -17.67 12.60
N PHE A 104 -10.08 -18.50 12.92
CA PHE A 104 -10.23 -19.13 14.23
C PHE A 104 -9.70 -20.56 14.16
N ASN A 105 -8.69 -20.84 14.97
CA ASN A 105 -8.10 -22.16 15.06
C ASN A 105 -8.94 -23.06 15.95
N SER A 106 -8.79 -24.37 15.78
CA SER A 106 -9.49 -25.38 16.58
C SER A 106 -9.20 -25.32 18.08
N ASP A 107 -8.06 -24.73 18.46
CA ASP A 107 -7.65 -24.51 19.85
C ASP A 107 -8.25 -23.23 20.47
N GLY A 108 -9.08 -22.49 19.73
CA GLY A 108 -9.66 -21.22 20.14
C GLY A 108 -8.74 -20.02 19.98
N SER A 109 -7.52 -20.21 19.46
CA SER A 109 -6.63 -19.11 19.11
C SER A 109 -7.05 -18.45 17.80
N VAL A 110 -6.62 -17.20 17.61
CA VAL A 110 -6.87 -16.42 16.40
C VAL A 110 -5.56 -16.25 15.64
N THR A 111 -5.59 -16.45 14.33
CA THR A 111 -4.50 -16.08 13.42
C THR A 111 -5.00 -15.17 12.31
N TYR A 112 -4.09 -14.45 11.67
CA TYR A 112 -4.40 -13.61 10.53
C TYR A 112 -3.62 -14.07 9.31
N LYS A 113 -4.31 -14.25 8.18
CA LYS A 113 -3.71 -14.43 6.87
C LYS A 113 -3.58 -13.07 6.20
N VAL A 114 -2.35 -12.65 5.92
CA VAL A 114 -2.04 -11.36 5.31
C VAL A 114 -1.48 -11.62 3.93
N GLY A 115 -2.24 -11.28 2.88
CA GLY A 115 -1.80 -11.39 1.50
C GLY A 115 -0.87 -10.23 1.14
N LEU A 116 0.30 -10.53 0.61
CA LEU A 116 1.29 -9.52 0.18
C LEU A 116 1.43 -9.55 -1.33
N ARG A 117 1.49 -8.37 -1.94
CA ARG A 117 1.74 -8.21 -3.38
C ARG A 117 2.79 -7.13 -3.61
N ARG A 118 3.54 -7.24 -4.70
CA ARG A 118 4.61 -6.31 -5.07
C ARG A 118 4.22 -5.49 -6.28
N PHE A 119 4.16 -4.18 -6.08
CA PHE A 119 4.03 -3.20 -7.14
C PHE A 119 5.41 -2.72 -7.58
N TYR A 120 5.69 -2.80 -8.88
CA TYR A 120 6.93 -2.26 -9.43
C TYR A 120 6.85 -0.74 -9.49
N CYS A 121 7.80 -0.07 -8.86
CA CYS A 121 7.95 1.36 -8.87
C CYS A 121 9.13 1.68 -9.81
N PRO A 122 8.92 2.12 -11.05
CA PRO A 122 10.03 2.61 -11.86
C PRO A 122 10.81 3.75 -11.14
N PRO A 123 12.02 4.12 -11.56
CA PRO A 123 12.57 5.42 -11.16
C PRO A 123 11.71 6.55 -11.76
N LYS A 124 11.57 7.66 -11.03
CA LYS A 124 11.01 8.88 -11.60
C LYS A 124 11.90 9.28 -12.79
N VAL A 125 11.37 9.22 -14.00
CA VAL A 125 12.02 9.85 -15.15
C VAL A 125 11.89 11.36 -14.98
N ASP A 126 12.93 11.98 -14.44
CA ASP A 126 13.08 13.42 -14.57
C ASP A 126 13.29 13.68 -16.06
N TYR A 127 12.23 14.12 -16.75
CA TYR A 127 12.35 14.64 -18.11
C TYR A 127 13.27 15.87 -18.07
N THR A 128 14.58 15.67 -18.12
CA THR A 128 15.49 16.68 -18.65
C THR A 128 15.33 16.60 -20.16
N PRO A 129 14.75 17.59 -20.84
CA PRO A 129 14.80 17.62 -22.30
C PRO A 129 16.28 17.55 -22.70
N GLU A 130 16.64 16.51 -23.44
CA GLU A 130 17.97 16.36 -24.01
C GLU A 130 18.24 17.57 -24.91
N GLY A 131 19.09 18.48 -24.43
CA GLY A 131 19.67 19.56 -25.22
C GLY A 131 19.05 20.93 -24.98
N GLU A 132 19.53 21.65 -23.95
CA GLU A 132 19.64 23.10 -24.04
C GLU A 132 21.06 23.51 -23.67
N TYR A 133 21.76 24.03 -24.68
CA TYR A 133 23.15 24.47 -24.64
C TYR A 133 23.36 25.54 -23.56
N ASN A 134 24.58 25.61 -23.03
CA ASN A 134 25.08 26.68 -22.16
C ASN A 134 24.61 28.06 -22.65
N LEU A 135 23.57 28.63 -22.03
CA LEU A 135 23.16 30.00 -22.30
C LEU A 135 24.08 30.94 -21.54
N LEU A 136 24.93 31.61 -22.30
CA LEU A 136 25.73 32.75 -21.85
C LEU A 136 24.75 33.90 -21.54
N THR A 137 24.48 34.14 -20.26
CA THR A 137 23.62 35.26 -19.84
C THR A 137 24.31 36.59 -20.12
N VAL A 138 23.88 37.31 -21.16
CA VAL A 138 24.26 38.71 -21.39
C VAL A 138 23.23 39.60 -20.69
N PHE A 139 23.67 40.34 -19.66
CA PHE A 139 22.85 41.35 -19.01
C PHE A 139 22.87 42.66 -19.81
N PHE A 140 21.70 43.16 -20.20
CA PHE A 140 21.55 44.57 -20.57
C PHE A 140 20.91 45.30 -19.39
N THR A 141 21.67 46.21 -18.76
CA THR A 141 21.11 47.16 -17.81
C THR A 141 20.56 48.34 -18.58
N THR A 142 19.29 48.68 -18.37
CA THR A 142 18.77 49.98 -18.79
C THR A 142 18.52 50.80 -17.54
N SER A 143 19.44 51.75 -17.32
CA SER A 143 19.24 52.91 -16.46
C SER A 143 18.09 53.74 -17.02
N LYS A 144 17.07 54.00 -16.20
CA LYS A 144 16.49 55.33 -15.96
C LYS A 144 15.71 55.34 -14.66
#